data_AF-A0A3M2BR53-F1
#
_entry.id   AF-A0A3M2BR53-F1
#
_cell.length_a   1.000
_cell.length_b   1.000
_cell.length_c   1.000
_cell.angle_alpha   90.00
_cell.angle_beta   90.00
_cell.angle_gamma   90.00
#
_symmetry.space_group_name_H-M   'P 1'
#
loop_
_entity.id
_entity.type
_entity.pdbx_description
1 polymer ?
#
loop_
_entity_poly.entity_id
_entity_poly.type
_entity_poly.pdbx_seq_one_letter_code
_entity_poly.pdbx_strand_id
1 'polypeptide(L)'
;MERPPLRVVTGLVFLLGLILLAVRVFTHPIGGGGALNVLALIGLALGMLAAVGYALTGVTRCPACRTEMDEIVEGTTATCESCGVTLMGDAKRVWTVDERYVHDTPVFPVTLPERFAWPPACCVCGAQPTRMIQASLKKGHTGRNVALAVATGGMLIRTGGGSTVQVEVPHCDDCSGGADLHKPALEDLQIRFRSRGYALAFERLQEARAGAGPPA
;
A
#
# COMPACT_ATOMS: atom_id res chain seq x y z
N MET A 1 3.69 0.87 19.14
CA MET A 1 2.40 0.37 19.66
C MET A 1 1.80 -0.51 18.59
N GLU A 2 2.03 -1.81 18.68
CA GLU A 2 1.38 -2.79 17.81
C GLU A 2 -0.11 -2.81 18.18
N ARG A 3 -0.97 -2.47 17.22
CA ARG A 3 -2.41 -2.67 17.43
C ARG A 3 -2.62 -4.19 17.47
N PRO A 4 -3.35 -4.73 18.47
CA PRO A 4 -3.70 -6.14 18.43
C PRO A 4 -4.35 -6.42 17.07
N PRO A 5 -3.94 -7.51 16.38
CA PRO A 5 -4.48 -7.80 15.06
C PRO A 5 -6.00 -7.82 15.17
N LEU A 6 -6.69 -7.15 14.24
CA LEU A 6 -8.15 -6.96 14.25
C LEU A 6 -8.91 -8.28 14.51
N ARG A 7 -8.29 -9.40 14.11
CA ARG A 7 -8.69 -10.80 14.34
C ARG A 7 -8.97 -11.14 15.81
N VAL A 8 -8.14 -10.66 16.75
CA VAL A 8 -8.25 -10.96 18.18
C VAL A 8 -9.45 -10.24 18.80
N VAL A 9 -9.69 -8.99 18.39
CA VAL A 9 -10.79 -8.17 18.90
C VAL A 9 -12.14 -8.71 18.43
N THR A 10 -12.27 -9.07 17.14
CA THR A 10 -13.53 -9.63 16.59
C THR A 10 -13.85 -11.00 17.19
N GLY A 11 -12.85 -11.87 17.37
CA GLY A 11 -13.04 -13.18 18.01
C GLY A 11 -13.56 -13.07 19.44
N LEU A 12 -13.04 -12.12 20.23
CA LEU A 12 -13.49 -11.86 21.61
C LEU A 12 -14.95 -11.40 21.68
N VAL A 13 -15.38 -10.51 20.77
CA VAL A 13 -16.76 -10.01 20.73
C VAL A 13 -17.75 -11.13 20.41
N PHE A 14 -17.41 -11.99 19.43
CA PHE A 14 -18.26 -13.13 19.07
C PHE A 14 -18.38 -14.15 20.22
N LEU A 15 -17.25 -14.49 20.86
CA LEU A 15 -17.22 -15.39 22.01
C LEU A 15 -18.07 -14.84 23.17
N LEU A 16 -17.95 -13.54 23.48
CA LEU A 16 -18.76 -12.89 24.52
C LEU A 16 -20.25 -12.96 24.20
N GLY A 17 -20.64 -12.71 22.94
CA GLY A 17 -22.03 -12.83 22.48
C GLY A 17 -22.60 -14.25 22.68
N LEU A 18 -21.82 -15.28 22.33
CA LEU A 18 -22.21 -16.68 22.55
C LEU A 18 -22.31 -17.05 24.03
N ILE A 19 -21.38 -16.57 24.86
CA ILE A 19 -21.42 -16.80 26.31
C ILE A 19 -22.67 -16.17 26.92
N LEU A 20 -22.99 -14.92 26.56
CA LEU A 20 -24.19 -14.23 27.05
C LEU A 20 -25.48 -14.95 26.60
N LEU A 21 -25.51 -15.44 25.36
CA LEU A 21 -26.62 -16.26 24.87
C LEU A 21 -26.76 -17.57 25.66
N ALA A 22 -25.65 -18.28 25.89
CA ALA A 22 -25.63 -19.53 26.63
C ALA A 22 -26.10 -19.33 28.08
N VAL A 23 -25.51 -18.38 28.81
CA VAL A 23 -25.93 -18.02 30.18
C VAL A 23 -27.43 -17.74 30.22
N ARG A 24 -27.96 -17.05 29.20
CA ARG A 24 -29.38 -16.69 29.15
C ARG A 24 -30.30 -17.90 28.90
N VAL A 25 -29.91 -18.83 28.03
CA VAL A 25 -30.65 -20.08 27.78
C VAL A 25 -30.73 -20.94 29.04
N PHE A 26 -29.65 -20.99 29.84
CA PHE A 26 -29.61 -21.78 31.07
C PHE A 26 -30.33 -21.13 32.25
N THR A 27 -30.42 -19.79 32.31
CA THR A 27 -30.93 -19.09 33.50
C THR A 27 -32.42 -18.75 33.47
N HIS A 28 -33.05 -18.50 32.32
CA HIS A 28 -34.52 -18.40 32.27
C HIS A 28 -35.13 -19.19 31.11
N PRO A 29 -35.76 -20.35 31.39
CA PRO A 29 -36.55 -21.08 30.41
C PRO A 29 -37.76 -20.24 29.99
N ILE A 30 -37.84 -19.96 28.70
CA ILE A 30 -38.99 -19.57 27.87
C ILE A 30 -40.26 -19.25 28.68
N GLY A 31 -40.35 -18.03 29.23
CA GLY A 31 -41.52 -17.63 30.03
C GLY A 31 -41.72 -16.13 30.28
N GLY A 32 -40.67 -15.31 30.27
CA GLY A 32 -40.83 -13.87 30.49
C GLY A 32 -39.61 -13.04 30.11
N GLY A 33 -39.80 -12.04 29.26
CA GLY A 33 -38.80 -11.01 28.95
C GLY A 33 -38.45 -10.88 27.46
N GLY A 34 -39.39 -10.39 26.64
CA GLY A 34 -39.21 -10.25 25.19
C GLY A 34 -38.06 -9.31 24.75
N ALA A 35 -37.78 -8.23 25.50
CA ALA A 35 -36.77 -7.25 25.12
C ALA A 35 -35.33 -7.81 25.16
N LEU A 36 -35.02 -8.66 26.14
CA LEU A 36 -33.69 -9.29 26.24
C LEU A 36 -33.46 -10.33 25.14
N ASN A 37 -34.52 -11.00 24.67
CA ASN A 37 -34.42 -11.93 23.55
C ASN A 37 -34.10 -11.20 22.24
N VAL A 38 -34.69 -10.02 22.02
CA VAL A 38 -34.40 -9.18 20.84
C VAL A 38 -32.94 -8.73 20.85
N LEU A 39 -32.41 -8.27 22.00
CA LEU A 39 -31.01 -7.87 22.12
C LEU A 39 -30.03 -9.02 21.86
N ALA A 40 -30.33 -10.23 22.37
CA ALA A 40 -29.51 -11.41 22.13
C ALA A 40 -29.50 -11.82 20.65
N LEU A 41 -30.66 -11.77 19.97
CA LEU A 41 -30.76 -12.04 18.54
C LEU A 41 -30.02 -11.01 17.69
N ILE A 42 -30.08 -9.73 18.05
CA ILE A 42 -29.29 -8.68 17.40
C ILE A 42 -27.79 -8.94 17.57
N GLY A 43 -27.35 -9.29 18.79
CA GLY A 43 -25.96 -9.64 19.06
C GLY A 43 -25.47 -10.83 18.23
N LEU A 44 -26.27 -11.90 18.14
CA LEU A 44 -25.96 -13.06 17.31
C LEU A 44 -25.91 -12.70 15.82
N ALA A 45 -26.88 -11.93 15.31
CA ALA A 45 -26.94 -11.53 13.91
C ALA A 45 -25.73 -10.66 13.52
N LEU A 46 -25.36 -9.68 14.36
CA LEU A 46 -24.16 -8.87 14.16
C LEU A 46 -22.88 -9.72 14.25
N GLY A 47 -22.84 -10.69 15.17
CA GLY A 47 -21.74 -11.64 15.29
C GLY A 47 -21.57 -12.51 14.04
N MET A 48 -22.66 -13.02 13.48
CA MET A 48 -22.62 -13.78 12.22
C MET A 48 -22.23 -12.91 11.03
N LEU A 49 -22.74 -11.67 10.91
CA LEU A 49 -22.34 -10.75 9.85
C LEU A 49 -20.83 -10.42 9.93
N ALA A 50 -20.29 -10.23 11.14
CA ALA A 50 -18.86 -10.02 11.32
C ALA A 50 -18.05 -11.28 10.96
N ALA A 51 -18.52 -12.47 11.33
CA ALA A 51 -17.87 -13.74 10.99
C ALA A 51 -17.91 -14.02 9.48
N VAL A 52 -19.02 -13.71 8.80
CA VAL A 52 -19.12 -13.81 7.33
C VAL A 52 -18.21 -12.79 6.67
N GLY A 53 -18.21 -11.54 7.12
CA GLY A 53 -17.27 -10.52 6.63
C GLY A 53 -15.82 -10.96 6.77
N TYR A 54 -15.46 -11.61 7.88
CA TYR A 54 -14.15 -12.19 8.12
C TYR A 54 -13.83 -13.39 7.21
N ALA A 55 -14.76 -14.33 7.05
CA ALA A 55 -14.59 -15.46 6.15
C ALA A 55 -14.43 -15.03 4.68
N LEU A 56 -14.95 -13.84 4.34
CA LEU A 56 -14.79 -13.21 3.04
C LEU A 56 -13.49 -12.40 2.90
N THR A 57 -12.77 -12.10 3.99
CA THR A 57 -11.40 -11.57 3.88
C THR A 57 -10.49 -12.69 3.40
N GLY A 58 -10.35 -12.79 2.08
CA GLY A 58 -9.61 -13.85 1.42
C GLY A 58 -8.14 -13.81 1.86
N VAL A 59 -7.74 -14.80 2.67
CA VAL A 59 -6.31 -15.00 2.94
C VAL A 59 -5.65 -15.37 1.63
N THR A 60 -4.81 -14.46 1.13
CA THR A 60 -4.05 -14.70 -0.09
C THR A 60 -2.78 -15.44 0.27
N ARG A 61 -2.40 -16.43 -0.54
CA ARG A 61 -1.12 -17.14 -0.39
C ARG A 61 -0.17 -16.72 -1.48
N CYS A 62 1.09 -16.48 -1.12
CA CYS A 62 2.13 -16.21 -2.09
C CYS A 62 2.23 -17.36 -3.10
N PRO A 63 2.08 -17.12 -4.42
CA PRO A 63 2.18 -18.17 -5.42
C PRO A 63 3.57 -18.82 -5.50
N ALA A 64 4.62 -18.14 -5.02
CA ALA A 64 5.99 -18.67 -5.01
C ALA A 64 6.27 -19.57 -3.79
N CYS A 65 6.04 -19.08 -2.58
CA CYS A 65 6.43 -19.77 -1.34
C CYS A 65 5.26 -20.30 -0.49
N ARG A 66 4.01 -20.01 -0.89
CA ARG A 66 2.75 -20.37 -0.19
C ARG A 66 2.53 -19.74 1.19
N THR A 67 3.40 -18.83 1.63
CA THR A 67 3.21 -18.04 2.86
C THR A 67 1.93 -17.22 2.76
N GLU A 68 1.16 -17.18 3.84
CA GLU A 68 -0.06 -16.36 3.95
C GLU A 68 0.32 -14.88 3.99
N MET A 69 -0.44 -14.07 3.26
CA MET A 69 -0.22 -12.63 3.11
C MET A 69 -1.54 -11.89 3.26
N ASP A 70 -1.43 -10.60 3.57
CA ASP A 70 -2.58 -9.70 3.50
C ASP A 70 -3.10 -9.60 2.06
N GLU A 71 -4.38 -9.25 1.94
CA GLU A 71 -5.04 -9.09 0.66
C GLU A 71 -4.37 -7.99 -0.17
N ILE A 72 -4.03 -8.32 -1.41
CA ILE A 72 -3.46 -7.35 -2.35
C ILE A 72 -4.63 -6.63 -3.02
N VAL A 73 -4.77 -5.34 -2.75
CA VAL A 73 -5.77 -4.49 -3.38
C VAL A 73 -5.54 -4.46 -4.89
N GLU A 74 -6.61 -4.57 -5.67
CA GLU A 74 -6.55 -4.53 -7.13
C GLU A 74 -5.77 -3.31 -7.65
N GLY A 75 -4.83 -3.56 -8.57
CA GLY A 75 -3.98 -2.52 -9.15
C GLY A 75 -2.86 -2.02 -8.23
N THR A 76 -2.65 -2.67 -7.08
CA THR A 76 -1.48 -2.45 -6.22
C THR A 76 -0.49 -3.61 -6.32
N THR A 77 0.73 -3.37 -5.84
CA THR A 77 1.79 -4.37 -5.78
C THR A 77 2.18 -4.59 -4.34
N ALA A 78 2.57 -5.82 -4.00
CA ALA A 78 3.03 -6.18 -2.66
C ALA A 78 4.29 -7.05 -2.77
N THR A 79 5.20 -6.92 -1.82
CA THR A 79 6.38 -7.79 -1.73
C THR A 79 6.14 -8.84 -0.66
N CYS A 80 6.35 -10.11 -1.00
CA CYS A 80 6.23 -11.18 -0.01
C CYS A 80 7.37 -11.09 1.00
N GLU A 81 7.08 -10.87 2.28
CA GLU A 81 8.10 -10.76 3.33
C GLU A 81 8.94 -12.04 3.50
N SER A 82 8.36 -13.20 3.17
CA SER A 82 9.03 -14.49 3.36
C SER A 82 10.03 -14.84 2.25
N CYS A 83 9.76 -14.47 0.99
CA CYS A 83 10.62 -14.83 -0.14
C CYS A 83 11.08 -13.65 -1.01
N GLY A 84 10.65 -12.43 -0.70
CA GLY A 84 11.05 -11.20 -1.39
C GLY A 84 10.46 -11.01 -2.79
N VAL A 85 9.66 -11.95 -3.31
CA VAL A 85 9.07 -11.80 -4.65
C VAL A 85 8.00 -10.71 -4.66
N THR A 86 7.99 -9.91 -5.73
CA THR A 86 6.94 -8.93 -5.96
C THR A 86 5.74 -9.62 -6.59
N LEU A 87 4.58 -9.37 -5.99
CA LEU A 87 3.28 -9.89 -6.39
C LEU A 87 2.41 -8.74 -6.89
N MET A 88 1.55 -9.06 -7.84
CA MET A 88 0.48 -8.20 -8.30
C MET A 88 -0.83 -8.97 -8.26
N GLY A 89 -1.91 -8.27 -7.90
CA GLY A 89 -3.24 -8.84 -7.75
C GLY A 89 -4.27 -8.12 -8.60
N ASP A 90 -5.19 -8.90 -9.16
CA ASP A 90 -6.49 -8.43 -9.61
C ASP A 90 -7.58 -8.94 -8.64
N ALA A 91 -8.85 -8.60 -8.88
CA ALA A 91 -9.98 -9.01 -8.04
C ALA A 91 -10.13 -10.53 -7.82
N LYS A 92 -9.40 -11.38 -8.57
CA LYS A 92 -9.56 -12.84 -8.53
C LYS A 92 -8.25 -13.61 -8.36
N ARG A 93 -7.10 -13.02 -8.69
CA ARG A 93 -5.84 -13.76 -8.80
C ARG A 93 -4.67 -12.91 -8.34
N VAL A 94 -3.68 -13.59 -7.78
CA VAL A 94 -2.37 -13.03 -7.43
C VAL A 94 -1.29 -13.81 -8.15
N TRP A 95 -0.36 -13.11 -8.79
CA TRP A 95 0.74 -13.70 -9.54
C TRP A 95 2.07 -13.00 -9.26
N THR A 96 3.17 -13.70 -9.53
CA THR A 96 4.53 -13.16 -9.44
C THR A 96 4.83 -12.23 -10.61
N VAL A 97 5.49 -11.11 -10.33
CA VAL A 97 5.92 -10.13 -11.33
C VAL A 97 7.38 -10.37 -11.70
N ASP A 98 7.66 -10.55 -12.99
CA ASP A 98 9.03 -10.64 -13.52
C ASP A 98 9.76 -9.29 -13.41
N GLU A 99 11.08 -9.29 -13.22
CA GLU A 99 11.85 -8.03 -13.15
C GLU A 99 11.74 -7.20 -14.43
N ARG A 100 11.53 -7.82 -15.60
CA ARG A 100 11.38 -7.10 -16.88
C ARG A 100 9.95 -6.67 -17.17
N TYR A 101 9.03 -6.91 -16.25
CA TYR A 101 7.63 -6.54 -16.43
C TYR A 101 7.44 -5.03 -16.48
N VAL A 102 6.63 -4.57 -17.43
CA VAL A 102 6.22 -3.19 -17.61
C VAL A 102 4.70 -3.12 -17.56
N HIS A 103 4.16 -2.40 -16.58
CA HIS A 103 2.74 -2.17 -16.42
C HIS A 103 2.24 -1.02 -17.33
N ASP A 104 0.95 -0.97 -17.65
CA ASP A 104 0.36 0.12 -18.46
C ASP A 104 0.36 1.46 -17.72
N THR A 105 0.22 1.41 -16.41
CA THR A 105 0.24 2.58 -15.50
C THR A 105 1.33 2.43 -14.42
N PRO A 106 1.80 3.54 -13.80
CA PRO A 106 2.80 3.45 -12.74
C PRO A 106 2.25 2.79 -11.47
N VAL A 107 2.68 1.55 -11.17
CA VAL A 107 2.17 0.74 -10.05
C VAL A 107 3.26 0.20 -9.12
N PHE A 108 4.55 0.39 -9.46
CA PHE A 108 5.67 -0.05 -8.63
C PHE A 108 6.17 1.11 -7.76
N PRO A 109 5.71 1.21 -6.49
CA PRO A 109 6.13 2.30 -5.62
C PRO A 109 7.57 2.11 -5.17
N VAL A 110 8.27 3.23 -5.03
CA VAL A 110 9.57 3.34 -4.37
C VAL A 110 9.58 4.59 -3.52
N THR A 111 10.11 4.49 -2.30
CA THR A 111 10.31 5.64 -1.44
C THR A 111 11.34 6.59 -2.04
N LEU A 112 10.98 7.87 -2.16
CA LEU A 112 11.85 8.89 -2.74
C LEU A 112 12.65 9.59 -1.62
N PRO A 113 13.96 9.34 -1.47
CA PRO A 113 14.76 10.00 -0.44
C PRO A 113 14.98 11.49 -0.79
N GLU A 114 15.40 12.30 0.19
CA GLU A 114 15.70 13.73 -0.03
C GLU A 114 16.81 13.95 -1.07
N ARG A 115 17.76 13.00 -1.11
CA ARG A 115 18.89 12.96 -2.05
C ARG A 115 18.80 11.71 -2.91
N PHE A 116 18.50 11.87 -4.20
CA PHE A 116 18.42 10.74 -5.12
C PHE A 116 19.21 10.96 -6.41
N ALA A 117 19.47 9.85 -7.12
CA ALA A 117 19.98 9.84 -8.48
C ALA A 117 19.16 8.89 -9.35
N TRP A 118 19.03 9.19 -10.64
CA TRP A 118 18.33 8.31 -11.57
C TRP A 118 19.28 7.27 -12.18
N PRO A 119 18.82 6.02 -12.37
CA PRO A 119 19.47 5.10 -13.30
C PRO A 119 19.61 5.75 -14.69
N PRO A 120 20.74 5.53 -15.41
CA PRO A 120 21.01 6.17 -16.71
C PRO A 120 20.26 5.49 -17.87
N ALA A 121 18.95 5.27 -17.69
CA ALA A 121 18.09 4.54 -18.62
C ALA A 121 16.67 5.16 -18.62
N CYS A 122 15.88 4.90 -19.66
CA CYS A 122 14.47 5.26 -19.70
C CYS A 122 13.70 4.47 -18.62
N CYS A 123 12.88 5.17 -17.84
CA CYS A 123 12.12 4.57 -16.74
C CYS A 123 11.02 3.55 -17.14
N VAL A 124 10.80 3.35 -18.44
CA VAL A 124 9.82 2.41 -18.98
C VAL A 124 10.53 1.23 -19.64
N CYS A 125 11.28 1.48 -20.72
CA CYS A 125 11.84 0.43 -21.57
C CYS A 125 13.33 0.13 -21.31
N GLY A 126 14.02 0.93 -20.51
CA GLY A 126 15.46 0.77 -20.25
C GLY A 126 16.39 1.29 -21.36
N ALA A 127 15.87 1.84 -22.46
CA ALA A 127 16.69 2.46 -23.52
C ALA A 127 17.44 3.71 -23.03
N GLN A 128 18.39 4.22 -23.82
CA GLN A 128 19.11 5.46 -23.48
C GLN A 128 18.10 6.63 -23.36
N PRO A 129 18.14 7.43 -22.27
CA PRO A 129 17.22 8.53 -22.09
C PRO A 129 17.62 9.71 -23.00
N THR A 130 16.64 10.27 -23.69
CA THR A 130 16.79 11.43 -24.59
C THR A 130 16.18 12.70 -23.99
N ARG A 131 15.30 12.55 -22.99
CA ARG A 131 14.59 13.67 -22.36
C ARG A 131 14.24 13.39 -20.90
N MET A 132 13.89 14.44 -20.19
CA MET A 132 13.34 14.38 -18.84
C MET A 132 11.86 14.79 -18.86
N ILE A 133 10.99 14.02 -18.20
CA ILE A 133 9.56 14.32 -18.09
C ILE A 133 9.22 14.63 -16.63
N GLN A 134 8.45 15.69 -16.40
CA GLN A 134 8.03 16.08 -15.06
C GLN A 134 6.90 15.18 -14.52
N ALA A 135 7.14 14.56 -13.37
CA ALA A 135 6.10 14.00 -12.52
C ALA A 135 5.77 15.01 -11.41
N SER A 136 4.47 15.27 -11.18
CA SER A 136 4.04 16.32 -10.25
C SER A 136 2.98 15.83 -9.27
N LEU A 137 3.14 16.19 -8.00
CA LEU A 137 2.15 15.95 -6.95
C LEU A 137 1.61 17.30 -6.46
N LYS A 138 0.33 17.55 -6.71
CA LYS A 138 -0.38 18.72 -6.17
C LYS A 138 -0.86 18.39 -4.76
N LYS A 139 -0.34 19.09 -3.75
CA LYS A 139 -0.82 18.94 -2.37
C LYS A 139 -2.01 19.87 -2.14
N GLY A 140 -3.19 19.30 -1.89
CA GLY A 140 -4.39 20.05 -1.51
C GLY A 140 -4.19 20.83 -0.19
N HIS A 141 -4.95 21.90 0.01
CA HIS A 141 -4.89 22.80 1.18
C HIS A 141 -5.46 22.18 2.47
N THR A 142 -5.16 20.93 2.77
CA THR A 142 -5.58 20.31 4.04
C THR A 142 -4.58 20.62 5.16
N GLY A 143 -4.64 21.86 5.64
CA GLY A 143 -4.45 22.26 7.05
C GLY A 143 -3.13 22.01 7.81
N ARG A 144 -2.13 21.29 7.28
CA ARG A 144 -0.85 21.06 8.00
C ARG A 144 0.36 21.33 7.11
N ASN A 145 1.07 22.41 7.46
CA ASN A 145 2.35 22.81 6.88
C ASN A 145 3.41 21.73 7.17
N VAL A 146 3.60 20.80 6.23
CA VAL A 146 4.78 19.91 6.23
C VAL A 146 5.81 20.58 5.34
N ALA A 147 6.84 21.17 5.96
CA ALA A 147 8.01 21.66 5.25
C ALA A 147 8.80 20.44 4.75
N LEU A 148 8.75 20.20 3.43
CA LEU A 148 9.60 19.21 2.79
C LEU A 148 10.75 19.98 2.12
N ALA A 149 11.94 19.92 2.68
CA ALA A 149 13.13 20.46 2.05
C ALA A 149 13.65 19.42 1.03
N VAL A 150 13.28 19.56 -0.24
CA VAL A 150 13.80 18.69 -1.30
C VAL A 150 15.18 19.23 -1.69
N ALA A 151 16.24 18.61 -1.18
CA ALA A 151 17.61 19.08 -1.35
C ALA A 151 18.31 18.57 -2.63
N THR A 152 17.63 17.84 -3.53
CA THR A 152 18.23 17.44 -4.81
C THR A 152 17.20 17.32 -5.94
N GLY A 153 17.51 17.92 -7.10
CA GLY A 153 16.91 17.61 -8.41
C GLY A 153 15.44 17.95 -8.65
N GLY A 154 14.65 18.25 -7.62
CA GLY A 154 13.24 18.64 -7.76
C GLY A 154 13.02 20.11 -7.40
N MET A 155 12.36 20.86 -8.29
CA MET A 155 11.95 22.24 -7.99
C MET A 155 10.64 22.23 -7.20
N LEU A 156 10.66 22.75 -5.97
CA LEU A 156 9.44 22.91 -5.16
C LEU A 156 8.83 24.28 -5.43
N ILE A 157 7.79 24.32 -6.26
CA ILE A 157 7.10 25.56 -6.62
C ILE A 157 5.96 25.80 -5.62
N ARG A 158 6.07 26.89 -4.85
CA ARG A 158 5.03 27.34 -3.91
C ARG A 158 4.19 28.43 -4.57
N THR A 159 3.08 28.05 -5.17
CA THR A 159 2.10 28.97 -5.77
C THR A 159 0.91 29.15 -4.83
N GLY A 160 0.70 30.37 -4.34
CA GLY A 160 -0.55 30.88 -3.75
C GLY A 160 -1.41 29.88 -2.97
N GLY A 161 -0.87 29.29 -1.89
CA GLY A 161 -1.60 28.44 -0.94
C GLY A 161 -1.29 26.94 -1.03
N GLY A 162 -0.78 26.45 -2.17
CA GLY A 162 -0.45 25.03 -2.38
C GLY A 162 1.06 24.80 -2.48
N SER A 163 1.49 23.57 -2.16
CA SER A 163 2.82 23.10 -2.57
C SER A 163 2.68 22.08 -3.69
N THR A 164 3.38 22.31 -4.79
CA THR A 164 3.54 21.32 -5.85
C THR A 164 4.95 20.76 -5.74
N VAL A 165 5.06 19.45 -5.58
CA VAL A 165 6.35 18.76 -5.68
C VAL A 165 6.50 18.30 -7.12
N GLN A 166 7.62 18.64 -7.76
CA GLN A 166 7.93 18.22 -9.12
C GLN A 166 9.28 17.51 -9.14
N VAL A 167 9.35 16.40 -9.86
CA VAL A 167 10.60 15.69 -10.15
C VAL A 167 10.69 15.41 -11.64
N GLU A 168 11.88 15.54 -12.19
CA GLU A 168 12.16 15.24 -13.58
C GLU A 168 12.66 13.80 -13.69
N VAL A 169 12.00 12.97 -14.51
CA VAL A 169 12.27 11.53 -14.63
C VAL A 169 12.75 11.19 -16.04
N PRO A 170 13.83 10.41 -16.23
CA PRO A 170 14.41 10.13 -17.54
C PRO A 170 13.51 9.23 -18.41
N HIS A 171 13.31 9.64 -19.65
CA HIS A 171 12.53 8.93 -20.66
C HIS A 171 13.28 8.92 -22.02
N CYS A 172 12.97 7.94 -22.86
CA CYS A 172 13.28 8.02 -24.29
C CYS A 172 12.16 8.77 -25.04
N ASP A 173 12.33 8.96 -26.34
CA ASP A 173 11.36 9.65 -27.19
C ASP A 173 10.07 8.86 -27.37
N ASP A 174 10.17 7.52 -27.41
CA ASP A 174 9.05 6.61 -27.65
C ASP A 174 8.17 6.38 -26.42
N CYS A 175 8.64 6.71 -25.22
CA CYS A 175 7.95 6.43 -23.96
C CYS A 175 7.48 7.70 -23.25
N SER A 176 6.30 7.62 -22.64
CA SER A 176 5.71 8.64 -21.77
C SER A 176 4.94 7.99 -20.63
N GLY A 177 4.60 8.79 -19.60
CA GLY A 177 3.83 8.34 -18.44
C GLY A 177 4.50 7.22 -17.65
N GLY A 178 5.84 7.17 -17.68
CA GLY A 178 6.62 6.11 -17.04
C GLY A 178 6.66 6.16 -15.52
N ALA A 179 6.37 7.32 -14.95
CA ALA A 179 6.40 7.55 -13.52
C ALA A 179 5.32 8.53 -13.06
N ASP A 180 4.90 8.39 -11.80
CA ASP A 180 3.95 9.27 -11.12
C ASP A 180 4.38 9.49 -9.65
N LEU A 181 4.13 10.68 -9.11
CA LEU A 181 4.38 10.97 -7.69
C LEU A 181 3.15 10.65 -6.86
N HIS A 182 3.37 9.94 -5.76
CA HIS A 182 2.31 9.57 -4.82
C HIS A 182 2.73 9.92 -3.40
N LYS A 183 1.78 10.40 -2.59
CA LYS A 183 1.99 10.60 -1.16
C LYS A 183 0.88 9.93 -0.39
N PRO A 184 1.10 8.72 0.14
CA PRO A 184 0.17 8.09 1.06
C PRO A 184 -0.03 8.98 2.30
N ALA A 185 -1.19 8.86 2.96
CA ALA A 185 -1.58 9.78 4.02
C ALA A 185 -0.60 9.82 5.22
N LEU A 186 0.11 8.73 5.47
CA LEU A 186 0.99 8.54 6.63
C LEU A 186 2.43 8.16 6.26
N GLU A 187 2.76 8.13 4.97
CA GLU A 187 4.07 7.66 4.51
C GLU A 187 4.86 8.78 3.84
N ASP A 188 6.14 8.49 3.63
CA ASP A 188 7.05 9.35 2.90
C ASP A 188 6.60 9.55 1.44
N LEU A 189 7.18 10.55 0.78
CA LEU A 189 6.93 10.78 -0.63
C LEU A 189 7.40 9.56 -1.43
N GLN A 190 6.51 9.01 -2.25
CA GLN A 190 6.80 7.89 -3.12
C GLN A 190 6.78 8.32 -4.58
N ILE A 191 7.58 7.65 -5.39
CA ILE A 191 7.46 7.66 -6.84
C ILE A 191 7.05 6.26 -7.29
N ARG A 192 6.07 6.17 -8.18
CA ARG A 192 5.64 4.92 -8.81
C ARG A 192 6.22 4.84 -10.20
N PHE A 193 6.69 3.66 -10.61
CA PHE A 193 7.16 3.39 -11.97
C PHE A 193 6.27 2.38 -12.68
N ARG A 194 6.27 2.42 -14.02
CA ARG A 194 5.69 1.38 -14.88
C ARG A 194 6.55 0.13 -14.95
N SER A 195 7.89 0.26 -14.92
CA SER A 195 8.83 -0.86 -15.06
C SER A 195 9.31 -1.36 -13.69
N ARG A 196 9.15 -2.65 -13.40
CA ARG A 196 9.66 -3.25 -12.15
C ARG A 196 11.18 -3.20 -12.11
N GLY A 197 11.84 -3.51 -13.23
CA GLY A 197 13.29 -3.54 -13.32
C GLY A 197 13.89 -2.16 -13.11
N TYR A 198 13.25 -1.11 -13.61
CA TYR A 198 13.68 0.25 -13.34
C TYR A 198 13.49 0.65 -11.87
N ALA A 199 12.36 0.29 -11.25
CA ALA A 199 12.14 0.51 -9.82
C ALA A 199 13.25 -0.14 -8.96
N LEU A 200 13.57 -1.41 -9.24
CA LEU A 200 14.66 -2.13 -8.57
C LEU A 200 16.03 -1.48 -8.81
N ALA A 201 16.32 -1.05 -10.04
CA ALA A 201 17.57 -0.37 -10.36
C ALA A 201 17.69 0.97 -9.61
N PHE A 202 16.58 1.69 -9.45
CA PHE A 202 16.55 2.93 -8.67
C PHE A 202 16.79 2.67 -7.18
N GLU A 203 16.14 1.67 -6.59
CA GLU A 203 16.34 1.28 -5.17
C GLU A 203 17.80 0.92 -4.90
N ARG A 204 18.37 0.00 -5.70
CA ARG A 204 19.78 -0.43 -5.59
C ARG A 204 20.74 0.76 -5.70
N LEU A 205 20.44 1.72 -6.58
CA LEU A 205 21.26 2.94 -6.73
C LEU A 205 21.18 3.83 -5.48
N GLN A 206 20.01 3.95 -4.85
CA GLN A 206 19.89 4.72 -3.61
C GLN A 206 20.60 4.04 -2.45
N GLU A 207 20.46 2.72 -2.31
CA GLU A 207 21.17 1.93 -1.30
C GLU A 207 22.69 2.06 -1.41
N ALA A 208 23.22 1.95 -2.63
CA ALA A 208 24.65 2.11 -2.90
C ALA A 208 25.15 3.52 -2.50
N ARG A 209 24.34 4.55 -2.70
CA ARG A 209 24.66 5.93 -2.32
C ARG A 209 24.54 6.17 -0.81
N ALA A 210 23.55 5.57 -0.15
CA ALA A 210 23.39 5.66 1.29
C ALA A 210 24.58 5.02 2.03
N GLY A 211 25.12 3.92 1.50
CA GLY A 211 26.31 3.27 2.04
C GLY A 211 27.63 4.03 1.82
N ALA A 212 27.70 4.92 0.82
CA ALA A 212 28.93 5.63 0.46
C ALA A 212 29.32 6.78 1.41
N GLY A 213 28.47 7.12 2.40
CA GLY A 213 28.66 8.27 3.28
C GLY A 213 28.52 9.62 2.56
N PRO A 214 28.44 10.74 3.31
CA PRO A 214 28.48 12.07 2.68
C PRO A 214 29.87 12.29 2.04
N PRO A 215 29.95 12.93 0.85
CA PRO A 215 31.25 13.34 0.32
C PRO A 215 31.95 14.24 1.33
N ALA A 216 33.20 13.91 1.66
CA ALA A 216 34.04 14.66 2.59
C ALA A 216 34.33 16.08 2.08
#